data_AF-A0A2G0YRQ5-F1
#
_entry.id   AF-A0A2G0YRQ5-F1
#
_cell.length_a   1.000
_cell.length_b   1.000
_cell.length_c   1.000
_cell.angle_alpha   90.00
_cell.angle_beta   90.00
_cell.angle_gamma   90.00
#
_symmetry.space_group_name_H-M   'P 1'
#
loop_
_entity.id
_entity.type
_entity.pdbx_description
1 polymer ?
#
loop_
_entity_poly.entity_id
_entity_poly.type
_entity_poly.pdbx_seq_one_letter_code
_entity_poly.pdbx_strand_id
1 'polypeptide(L)'
;MKRTTAYSASLLIVGLGVLNIAYAESAVEKQATQILLDACPTLARLQKASEVSSLVATRQPAEAFDERQLGWKEIVQVAVTLTSPVQTLPRDYYASGHTCLYDIGDGGIFTTKSPCKKICNFDTSSKGAAYLPVPATEALQLATE
;
A
#
# COMPACT_ATOMS: atom_id res chain seq x y z
N MET A 1 22.05 -74.01 -9.07
CA MET A 1 22.91 -72.92 -9.57
C MET A 1 22.20 -71.58 -9.31
N LYS A 2 22.88 -70.64 -8.62
CA LYS A 2 22.92 -69.16 -8.76
C LYS A 2 21.64 -68.47 -9.32
N ARG A 3 21.07 -67.35 -8.82
CA ARG A 3 21.55 -66.27 -7.94
C ARG A 3 20.38 -65.23 -7.77
N THR A 4 20.25 -64.64 -6.57
CA THR A 4 19.97 -63.20 -6.20
C THR A 4 18.72 -62.44 -6.71
N THR A 5 17.83 -61.92 -5.82
CA THR A 5 17.72 -60.52 -5.25
C THR A 5 17.44 -59.41 -6.30
N ALA A 6 16.64 -58.35 -6.15
CA ALA A 6 16.14 -57.56 -5.01
C ALA A 6 15.03 -56.57 -5.47
N TYR A 7 14.14 -56.21 -4.52
CA TYR A 7 13.45 -54.94 -4.27
C TYR A 7 13.33 -53.85 -5.35
N SER A 8 12.11 -53.32 -5.53
CA SER A 8 11.89 -51.92 -5.90
C SER A 8 10.85 -51.30 -4.98
N ALA A 9 11.35 -50.40 -4.14
CA ALA A 9 10.60 -49.54 -3.24
C ALA A 9 9.82 -48.51 -4.05
N SER A 10 8.50 -48.46 -3.87
CA SER A 10 7.69 -47.34 -4.34
C SER A 10 7.83 -46.18 -3.36
N LEU A 11 8.60 -45.17 -3.73
CA LEU A 11 8.66 -43.88 -3.05
C LEU A 11 7.31 -43.16 -3.22
N LEU A 12 6.58 -43.02 -2.12
CA LEU A 12 5.47 -42.07 -1.99
C LEU A 12 6.05 -40.66 -1.94
N ILE A 13 5.95 -39.93 -3.05
CA ILE A 13 6.22 -38.49 -3.09
C ILE A 13 5.02 -37.80 -2.43
N VAL A 14 5.18 -37.43 -1.16
CA VAL A 14 4.29 -36.49 -0.48
C VAL A 14 4.61 -35.11 -1.04
N GLY A 15 3.90 -34.72 -2.09
CA GLY A 15 3.93 -33.36 -2.61
C GLY A 15 3.26 -32.41 -1.61
N LEU A 16 4.06 -31.81 -0.73
CA LEU A 16 3.71 -30.60 0.00
C LEU A 16 3.58 -29.46 -1.01
N GLY A 17 2.39 -29.30 -1.57
CA GLY A 17 2.01 -28.11 -2.33
C GLY A 17 2.06 -26.90 -1.40
N VAL A 18 3.06 -26.04 -1.61
CA VAL A 18 3.13 -24.72 -0.97
C VAL A 18 1.92 -23.93 -1.46
N LEU A 19 0.92 -23.74 -0.58
CA LEU A 19 -0.20 -22.85 -0.81
C LEU A 19 0.32 -21.42 -0.88
N ASN A 20 0.58 -20.93 -2.10
CA ASN A 20 0.68 -19.50 -2.36
C ASN A 20 -0.70 -18.89 -2.13
N ILE A 21 -0.99 -18.47 -0.90
CA ILE A 21 -2.16 -17.64 -0.60
C ILE A 21 -1.84 -16.26 -1.17
N ALA A 22 -2.24 -16.03 -2.43
CA ALA A 22 -2.39 -14.68 -2.93
C ALA A 22 -3.52 -14.04 -2.12
N TYR A 23 -3.17 -13.16 -1.16
CA TYR A 23 -4.16 -12.34 -0.49
C TYR A 23 -4.81 -11.45 -1.54
N ALA A 24 -6.06 -11.76 -1.87
CA ALA A 24 -6.82 -10.94 -2.79
C ALA A 24 -7.18 -9.64 -2.08
N GLU A 25 -6.76 -8.51 -2.66
CA GLU A 25 -7.12 -7.18 -2.19
C GLU A 25 -8.65 -7.05 -2.13
N SER A 26 -9.15 -6.58 -0.98
CA SER A 26 -10.57 -6.40 -0.71
C SER A 26 -11.17 -5.25 -1.52
N ALA A 27 -12.51 -5.19 -1.61
CA ALA A 27 -13.19 -4.10 -2.32
C ALA A 27 -12.89 -2.73 -1.70
N VAL A 28 -12.77 -2.67 -0.37
CA VAL A 28 -12.45 -1.43 0.38
C VAL A 28 -11.04 -0.96 0.07
N GLU A 29 -10.06 -1.87 0.05
CA GLU A 29 -8.67 -1.56 -0.29
C GLU A 29 -8.52 -1.04 -1.74
N LYS A 30 -9.20 -1.68 -2.69
CA LYS A 30 -9.25 -1.21 -4.09
C LYS A 30 -9.87 0.18 -4.20
N GLN A 31 -10.97 0.41 -3.49
CA GLN A 31 -11.65 1.71 -3.51
C GLN A 31 -10.79 2.80 -2.87
N ALA A 32 -10.10 2.50 -1.77
CA ALA A 32 -9.18 3.43 -1.12
C ALA A 32 -8.00 3.77 -2.04
N THR A 33 -7.43 2.79 -2.73
CA THR A 33 -6.41 3.00 -3.77
C THR A 33 -6.92 3.95 -4.86
N GLN A 34 -8.14 3.74 -5.37
CA GLN A 34 -8.71 4.61 -6.39
C GLN A 34 -8.89 6.05 -5.89
N ILE A 35 -9.44 6.22 -4.67
CA ILE A 35 -9.62 7.52 -4.04
C ILE A 35 -8.27 8.25 -3.89
N LEU A 36 -7.21 7.54 -3.48
CA LEU A 36 -5.86 8.11 -3.39
C LEU A 36 -5.37 8.62 -4.75
N LEU A 37 -5.55 7.84 -5.81
CA LEU A 37 -5.09 8.21 -7.15
C LEU A 37 -5.88 9.41 -7.71
N ASP A 38 -7.18 9.49 -7.40
CA ASP A 38 -8.02 10.62 -7.79
C ASP A 38 -7.65 11.90 -7.01
N ALA A 39 -7.34 11.76 -5.71
CA ALA A 39 -6.91 12.87 -4.84
C ALA A 39 -5.45 13.30 -5.11
N CYS A 40 -4.62 12.43 -5.69
CA CYS A 40 -3.21 12.67 -5.97
C CYS A 40 -2.86 12.46 -7.46
N PRO A 41 -3.14 13.44 -8.33
CA PRO A 41 -2.93 13.32 -9.78
C PRO A 41 -1.48 13.02 -10.18
N THR A 42 -0.51 13.52 -9.41
CA THR A 42 0.91 13.20 -9.63
C THR A 42 1.16 11.71 -9.48
N LEU A 43 0.64 11.08 -8.43
CA LEU A 43 0.80 9.65 -8.20
C LEU A 43 0.10 8.83 -9.29
N ALA A 44 -1.11 9.24 -9.71
CA ALA A 44 -1.80 8.62 -10.83
C ALA A 44 -0.99 8.69 -12.14
N ARG A 45 -0.30 9.82 -12.38
CA ARG A 45 0.62 9.96 -13.52
C ARG A 45 1.80 9.00 -13.41
N LEU A 46 2.42 8.86 -12.23
CA LEU A 46 3.52 7.92 -12.00
C LEU A 46 3.09 6.47 -12.25
N GLN A 47 1.90 6.09 -11.78
CA GLN A 47 1.36 4.75 -12.01
C GLN A 47 1.16 4.48 -13.52
N LYS A 48 0.55 5.43 -14.25
CA LYS A 48 0.37 5.33 -15.71
C LYS A 48 1.70 5.28 -16.48
N ALA A 49 2.74 5.92 -15.96
CA ALA A 49 4.08 5.89 -16.50
C ALA A 49 4.88 4.63 -16.11
N SER A 50 4.28 3.68 -15.38
CA SER A 50 4.96 2.50 -14.84
C SER A 50 6.17 2.83 -13.94
N GLU A 51 6.11 3.98 -13.24
CA GLU A 51 7.12 4.41 -12.28
C GLU A 51 6.76 4.08 -10.82
N VAL A 52 5.66 3.33 -10.63
CA VAL A 52 5.26 2.69 -9.38
C VAL A 52 5.57 1.21 -9.49
N SER A 53 6.53 0.72 -8.72
CA SER A 53 6.96 -0.70 -8.73
C SER A 53 6.08 -1.58 -7.85
N SER A 54 5.47 -1.00 -6.82
CA SER A 54 4.53 -1.69 -5.93
C SER A 54 3.48 -0.72 -5.43
N LEU A 55 2.24 -1.17 -5.36
CA LEU A 55 1.13 -0.48 -4.72
C LEU A 55 0.33 -1.54 -3.96
N VAL A 56 0.34 -1.45 -2.64
CA VAL A 56 -0.34 -2.41 -1.76
C VAL A 56 -1.20 -1.64 -0.77
N ALA A 57 -2.47 -1.98 -0.71
CA ALA A 57 -3.40 -1.43 0.27
C ALA A 57 -3.75 -2.49 1.31
N THR A 58 -3.71 -2.12 2.59
CA THR A 58 -4.03 -3.00 3.71
C THR A 58 -4.97 -2.29 4.66
N ARG A 59 -6.14 -2.86 4.92
CA ARG A 59 -7.02 -2.42 6.02
C ARG A 59 -6.46 -2.86 7.36
N GLN A 60 -6.37 -1.93 8.31
CA GLN A 60 -5.83 -2.20 9.64
C GLN A 60 -6.40 -1.23 10.69
N PRO A 61 -6.27 -1.54 11.99
CA PRO A 61 -6.58 -0.58 13.04
C PRO A 61 -5.72 0.70 12.93
N ALA A 62 -6.28 1.82 13.37
CA ALA A 62 -5.52 3.05 13.59
C ALA A 62 -4.70 2.93 14.87
N GLU A 63 -3.38 2.74 14.73
CA GLU A 63 -2.47 2.56 15.87
C GLU A 63 -1.67 3.83 16.17
N ALA A 64 -1.40 4.66 15.15
CA ALA A 64 -0.58 5.85 15.33
C ALA A 64 -1.32 6.91 16.16
N PHE A 65 -0.56 7.70 16.90
CA PHE A 65 -1.12 8.79 17.72
C PHE A 65 -1.83 9.84 16.87
N ASP A 66 -1.28 10.19 15.70
CA ASP A 66 -1.87 11.18 14.80
C ASP A 66 -3.18 10.68 14.17
N GLU A 67 -3.27 9.40 13.79
CA GLU A 67 -4.52 8.79 13.27
C GLU A 67 -5.64 8.84 14.32
N ARG A 68 -5.33 8.51 15.57
CA ARG A 68 -6.31 8.56 16.67
C ARG A 68 -6.72 10.00 17.01
N GLN A 69 -5.81 10.96 16.92
CA GLN A 69 -6.16 12.38 17.06
C GLN A 69 -7.11 12.87 15.95
N LEU A 70 -7.11 12.24 14.78
CA LEU A 70 -8.09 12.47 13.72
C LEU A 70 -9.43 11.78 13.98
N GLY A 71 -9.57 11.01 15.07
CA GLY A 71 -10.78 10.27 15.42
C GLY A 71 -10.93 8.95 14.65
N TRP A 72 -9.86 8.43 14.06
CA TRP A 72 -9.90 7.16 13.31
C TRP A 72 -9.69 5.96 14.23
N LYS A 73 -10.49 4.89 14.05
CA LYS A 73 -10.27 3.57 14.66
C LYS A 73 -9.76 2.54 13.65
N GLU A 74 -10.09 2.73 12.38
CA GLU A 74 -9.60 1.92 11.27
C GLU A 74 -9.09 2.81 10.14
N ILE A 75 -8.09 2.30 9.42
CA ILE A 75 -7.55 2.91 8.22
C ILE A 75 -7.39 1.87 7.12
N VAL A 76 -7.26 2.35 5.88
CA VAL A 76 -6.57 1.62 4.82
C VAL A 76 -5.23 2.30 4.60
N GLN A 77 -4.13 1.59 4.87
CA GLN A 77 -2.80 2.08 4.53
C GLN A 77 -2.44 1.66 3.12
N VAL A 78 -2.17 2.63 2.26
CA VAL A 78 -1.68 2.39 0.90
C VAL A 78 -0.17 2.63 0.86
N ALA A 79 0.58 1.56 0.71
CA ALA A 79 2.02 1.54 0.53
C ALA A 79 2.37 1.62 -0.96
N VAL A 80 2.98 2.73 -1.37
CA VAL A 80 3.42 3.00 -2.74
C VAL A 80 4.93 2.99 -2.80
N THR A 81 5.51 2.06 -3.54
CA THR A 81 6.94 2.03 -3.84
C THR A 81 7.17 2.52 -5.27
N LEU A 82 8.05 3.50 -5.43
CA LEU A 82 8.45 4.01 -6.74
C LEU A 82 9.59 3.18 -7.34
N THR A 83 9.71 3.19 -8.66
CA THR A 83 10.86 2.59 -9.35
C THR A 83 12.16 3.34 -9.04
N SER A 84 13.31 2.69 -9.23
CA SER A 84 14.62 3.34 -9.12
C SER A 84 15.39 3.21 -10.43
N PRO A 85 15.66 4.31 -11.15
CA PRO A 85 15.27 5.69 -10.88
C PRO A 85 13.80 5.99 -11.25
N VAL A 86 13.23 7.07 -10.69
CA VAL A 86 12.02 7.74 -11.22
C VAL A 86 12.48 8.83 -12.18
N GLN A 87 11.93 8.86 -13.40
CA GLN A 87 12.35 9.79 -14.44
C GLN A 87 11.52 11.09 -14.42
N THR A 88 10.25 11.02 -14.00
CA THR A 88 9.34 12.18 -14.09
C THR A 88 9.29 13.08 -12.86
N LEU A 89 9.93 12.70 -11.74
CA LEU A 89 9.97 13.49 -10.52
C LEU A 89 11.26 14.31 -10.39
N PRO A 90 11.22 15.51 -9.80
CA PRO A 90 12.41 16.24 -9.38
C PRO A 90 13.29 15.39 -8.45
N ARG A 91 14.63 15.55 -8.56
CA ARG A 91 15.57 14.77 -7.75
C ARG A 91 15.40 14.96 -6.24
N ASP A 92 14.91 16.11 -5.78
CA ASP A 92 14.67 16.38 -4.36
C ASP A 92 13.38 15.74 -3.81
N TYR A 93 12.59 15.08 -4.68
CA TYR A 93 11.40 14.31 -4.33
C TYR A 93 11.74 12.81 -4.25
N TYR A 94 12.87 12.41 -4.85
CA TYR A 94 13.30 11.03 -4.96
C TYR A 94 14.50 10.78 -4.06
N ALA A 95 14.30 10.02 -2.98
CA ALA A 95 15.40 9.36 -2.31
C ALA A 95 15.22 7.83 -2.49
N SER A 96 16.32 7.17 -2.83
CA SER A 96 16.35 5.85 -3.46
C SER A 96 15.50 4.81 -2.72
N GLY A 97 14.49 4.27 -3.39
CA GLY A 97 13.70 3.13 -2.90
C GLY A 97 12.72 3.43 -1.76
N HIS A 98 12.30 4.68 -1.56
CA HIS A 98 11.31 4.98 -0.53
C HIS A 98 9.90 4.50 -0.90
N THR A 99 9.31 3.77 0.05
CA THR A 99 7.87 3.53 0.10
C THR A 99 7.18 4.70 0.79
N CYS A 100 6.21 5.30 0.10
CA CYS A 100 5.25 6.24 0.65
C CYS A 100 4.09 5.49 1.28
N LEU A 101 3.80 5.81 2.53
CA LEU A 101 2.64 5.29 3.25
C LEU A 101 1.62 6.41 3.32
N TYR A 102 0.42 6.13 2.80
CA TYR A 102 -0.73 7.01 2.88
C TYR A 102 -1.81 6.29 3.69
N ASP A 103 -2.08 6.82 4.88
CA ASP A 103 -3.10 6.29 5.77
C ASP A 103 -4.43 6.96 5.42
N ILE A 104 -5.41 6.17 4.98
CA ILE A 104 -6.71 6.65 4.52
C ILE A 104 -7.73 6.28 5.58
N GLY A 105 -8.31 7.30 6.20
CA GLY A 105 -9.38 7.16 7.18
C GLY A 105 -10.61 7.98 6.80
N ASP A 106 -11.57 8.03 7.71
CA ASP A 106 -12.79 8.78 7.50
C ASP A 106 -12.49 10.29 7.29
N GLY A 107 -13.00 10.86 6.21
CA GLY A 107 -12.82 12.26 5.83
C GLY A 107 -11.48 12.66 5.20
N GLY A 108 -10.43 11.81 5.18
CA GLY A 108 -9.21 12.17 4.44
C GLY A 108 -8.04 11.20 4.43
N ILE A 109 -6.89 11.72 3.98
CA ILE A 109 -5.65 10.98 3.77
C ILE A 109 -4.54 11.63 4.61
N PHE A 110 -3.72 10.82 5.26
CA PHE A 110 -2.60 11.26 6.07
C PHE A 110 -1.26 10.66 5.57
N THR A 111 -0.19 11.44 5.60
CA THR A 111 1.18 10.95 5.37
C THR A 111 2.21 11.88 5.99
N THR A 112 3.20 11.31 6.68
CA THR A 112 4.21 12.09 7.42
C THR A 112 5.47 12.41 6.59
N LYS A 113 5.83 11.54 5.64
CA LYS A 113 7.09 11.64 4.89
C LYS A 113 7.06 12.81 3.91
N SER A 114 8.01 13.73 4.06
CA SER A 114 8.12 14.96 3.24
C SER A 114 8.09 14.71 1.73
N PRO A 115 8.82 13.73 1.16
CA PRO A 115 8.72 13.42 -0.27
C PRO A 115 7.31 13.00 -0.71
N CYS A 116 6.59 12.23 0.10
CA CYS A 116 5.24 11.74 -0.19
C CYS A 116 4.22 12.89 -0.18
N LYS A 117 4.38 13.81 0.77
CA LYS A 117 3.62 15.06 0.82
C LYS A 117 3.83 15.91 -0.42
N LYS A 118 5.08 16.05 -0.87
CA LYS A 118 5.42 16.80 -2.09
C LYS A 118 4.82 16.14 -3.34
N ILE A 119 4.89 14.82 -3.46
CA ILE A 119 4.30 14.07 -4.58
C ILE A 119 2.81 14.39 -4.71
N CYS A 120 2.07 14.36 -3.59
CA CYS A 120 0.63 14.62 -3.59
C CYS A 120 0.24 16.07 -3.27
N ASN A 121 1.20 16.99 -3.24
CA ASN A 121 0.99 18.41 -2.93
C ASN A 121 0.15 18.64 -1.64
N PHE A 122 0.44 17.90 -0.57
CA PHE A 122 -0.18 18.14 0.73
C PHE A 122 0.31 19.50 1.22
N ASP A 123 -0.60 20.47 1.32
CA ASP A 123 -0.26 21.85 1.68
C ASP A 123 0.35 21.86 3.09
N THR A 124 1.62 22.21 3.18
CA THR A 124 2.38 22.19 4.43
C THR A 124 2.05 23.39 5.32
N SER A 125 1.15 24.29 4.91
CA SER A 125 1.11 25.66 5.45
C SER A 125 0.00 26.00 6.44
N SER A 126 -1.04 25.18 6.72
CA SER A 126 -2.13 25.70 7.57
C SER A 126 -2.89 24.83 8.58
N LYS A 127 -2.81 23.49 8.62
CA LYS A 127 -3.52 22.70 9.68
C LYS A 127 -2.83 21.41 10.16
N GLY A 128 -1.50 21.41 10.21
CA GLY A 128 -0.73 20.19 10.49
C GLY A 128 -0.34 19.54 9.17
N ALA A 129 0.95 19.64 8.85
CA ALA A 129 1.50 19.51 7.51
C ALA A 129 1.54 18.08 6.96
N ALA A 130 0.54 17.23 7.21
CA ALA A 130 0.52 15.80 6.88
C ALA A 130 -0.87 15.25 6.51
N TYR A 131 -1.92 16.07 6.52
CA TYR A 131 -3.30 15.64 6.25
C TYR A 131 -3.88 16.33 5.02
N LEU A 132 -4.63 15.59 4.21
CA LEU A 132 -5.39 16.06 3.05
C LEU A 132 -6.86 15.67 3.24
N PRO A 133 -7.79 16.63 3.35
CA PRO A 133 -9.22 16.35 3.38
C PRO A 133 -9.70 15.75 2.05
N VAL A 134 -10.36 14.60 2.11
CA VAL A 134 -10.90 13.89 0.94
C VAL A 134 -12.26 13.29 1.32
N PRO A 135 -13.38 14.03 1.15
CA PRO A 135 -14.71 13.56 1.57
C PRO A 135 -15.15 12.23 0.95
N ALA A 136 -14.59 11.86 -0.21
CA ALA A 136 -14.86 10.58 -0.85
C ALA A 136 -14.46 9.36 0.02
N THR A 137 -13.57 9.53 1.01
CA THR A 137 -13.17 8.43 1.91
C THR A 137 -14.27 8.03 2.87
N GLU A 138 -15.27 8.88 3.14
CA GLU A 138 -16.45 8.52 3.96
C GLU A 138 -17.21 7.32 3.37
N ALA A 139 -17.16 7.14 2.04
CA ALA A 139 -17.76 6.00 1.36
C ALA A 139 -17.10 4.65 1.69
N LEU A 140 -15.91 4.65 2.33
CA LEU A 140 -15.22 3.43 2.76
C LEU A 140 -15.82 2.83 4.03
N GLN A 141 -16.63 3.60 4.78
CA GLN A 141 -17.30 3.16 6.02
C GLN A 141 -16.32 2.54 7.03
N LEU A 142 -15.18 3.22 7.25
CA LEU A 142 -14.18 2.84 8.24
C LEU A 142 -14.64 3.25 9.64
N ALA A 143 -14.28 2.49 10.67
CA ALA A 143 -14.67 2.81 12.04
C ALA A 143 -14.00 4.12 12.54
N THR A 144 -14.76 4.93 13.25
CA THR A 144 -14.34 6.18 13.89
C THR A 144 -14.57 6.16 15.41
N GLU A 145 -13.97 7.10 16.15
CA GLU A 145 -14.12 7.26 17.60
C GLU A 145 -15.54 7.54 18.07
#